data_AF-A0A353TY61-F1
#
_entry.id   AF-A0A353TY61-F1
#
_cell.length_a   1.000
_cell.length_b   1.000
_cell.length_c   1.000
_cell.angle_alpha   90.00
_cell.angle_beta   90.00
_cell.angle_gamma   90.00
#
_symmetry.space_group_name_H-M   'P 1'
#
loop_
_entity.id
_entity.type
_entity.pdbx_description
1 polymer ?
#
loop_
_entity_poly.entity_id
_entity_poly.type
_entity_poly.pdbx_seq_one_letter_code
_entity_poly.pdbx_strand_id
1 'polypeptide(L)' 'RLVVMSYHSLEDRLVKNFLRSGDVEKSQVETDVYGHSNLPFDLLTRKVIVPTEAEIELNPRARSAKLRIGQRNNNDV' A
#
# COMPACT_ATOMS: atom_id res chain seq x y z
N ARG A 1 9.44 8.52 -0.41
CA ARG A 1 8.59 7.52 0.28
C ARG A 1 7.16 8.00 0.18
N LEU A 2 6.23 7.14 -0.22
CA LEU A 2 4.80 7.42 -0.30
C LEU A 2 4.12 6.81 0.93
N VAL A 3 3.38 7.63 1.68
CA VAL A 3 2.63 7.22 2.85
C VAL A 3 1.16 7.52 2.58
N VAL A 4 0.30 6.51 2.66
CA VAL A 4 -1.13 6.66 2.39
C VAL A 4 -1.92 6.10 3.56
N MET A 5 -2.89 6.87 4.03
CA MET A 5 -3.86 6.48 5.03
C MET A 5 -5.24 6.42 4.39
N SER A 6 -5.94 5.31 4.59
CA SER A 6 -7.29 5.09 4.07
C SER A 6 -8.23 4.71 5.19
N TYR A 7 -9.50 5.05 5.07
CA TYR A 7 -10.51 4.73 6.10
C TYR A 7 -11.51 3.70 5.57
N HIS A 8 -11.75 3.70 4.27
CA HIS A 8 -12.72 2.82 3.64
C HIS A 8 -12.04 1.68 2.88
N SER A 9 -12.71 0.53 2.81
CA SER A 9 -12.16 -0.68 2.18
C SER A 9 -11.93 -0.53 0.67
N LEU A 10 -12.72 0.33 0.00
CA LEU A 10 -12.54 0.62 -1.43
C LEU A 10 -11.24 1.39 -1.68
N GLU A 11 -10.97 2.42 -0.89
CA GLU A 11 -9.73 3.20 -0.94
C GLU A 11 -8.51 2.31 -0.67
N ASP A 12 -8.56 1.50 0.41
CA ASP A 12 -7.46 0.60 0.76
C ASP A 12 -7.13 -0.39 -0.36
N ARG A 13 -8.15 -0.87 -1.08
CA ARG A 13 -7.98 -1.76 -2.23
C ARG A 13 -7.24 -1.06 -3.37
N LEU A 14 -7.64 0.16 -3.72
CA LEU A 14 -6.99 0.96 -4.75
C LEU A 14 -5.52 1.24 -4.40
N VAL A 15 -5.26 1.65 -3.17
CA VAL A 15 -3.89 1.91 -2.68
C VAL A 15 -3.06 0.62 -2.66
N LYS A 16 -3.64 -0.50 -2.22
CA LYS A 16 -2.98 -1.81 -2.22
C LYS A 16 -2.59 -2.23 -3.64
N ASN A 17 -3.47 -2.05 -4.61
CA ASN A 17 -3.20 -2.39 -6.01
C ASN A 17 -2.09 -1.51 -6.55
N PHE A 18 -2.23 -0.19 -6.40
CA PHE A 18 -1.23 0.78 -6.87
C PHE A 18 0.16 0.53 -6.29
N LEU A 19 0.28 0.26 -4.98
CA LEU A 19 1.56 -0.06 -4.36
C LEU A 19 2.13 -1.43 -4.75
N ARG A 20 1.28 -2.36 -5.23
CA ARG A 20 1.69 -3.72 -5.60
C ARG A 20 2.07 -3.84 -7.07
N SER A 21 1.30 -3.23 -7.97
CA SER A 21 1.44 -3.39 -9.43
C SER A 21 1.84 -2.10 -10.13
N GLY A 22 1.77 -0.94 -9.46
CA GLY A 22 1.90 0.37 -10.09
C GLY A 22 0.60 0.91 -10.71
N ASP A 23 -0.47 0.11 -10.71
CA ASP A 23 -1.75 0.43 -11.33
C ASP A 23 -2.88 0.23 -10.31
N VAL A 24 -3.83 1.16 -10.27
CA VAL A 24 -4.95 1.16 -9.34
C VAL A 24 -5.97 0.06 -9.66
N GLU A 25 -6.14 -0.26 -10.95
CA GLU A 25 -7.12 -1.22 -11.44
C GLU A 25 -6.56 -2.64 -11.46
N LYS A 26 -5.29 -2.80 -11.86
CA LYS A 26 -4.65 -4.11 -11.94
C LYS A 26 -4.15 -4.57 -10.58
N SER A 27 -4.68 -5.69 -10.09
CA SER A 27 -4.20 -6.32 -8.84
C SER A 27 -2.96 -7.22 -9.04
N GLN A 28 -2.68 -7.59 -10.30
CA GLN A 28 -1.57 -8.47 -10.65
C GLN A 28 -0.38 -7.66 -11.14
N VAL A 29 0.81 -8.18 -10.82
CA VAL A 29 2.07 -7.62 -11.27
C VAL A 29 2.34 -8.19 -12.65
N GLU A 30 2.44 -7.32 -13.66
CA GLU A 30 2.93 -7.75 -14.97
C GLU A 30 4.39 -8.15 -14.81
N THR A 31 4.68 -9.40 -15.15
CA THR A 31 6.01 -9.98 -15.04
C THR A 31 6.49 -10.25 -16.45
N ASP A 32 7.75 -9.89 -16.73
CA ASP A 32 8.33 -10.13 -18.05
C ASP A 32 8.54 -11.64 -18.28
N VAL A 33 8.88 -12.05 -19.50
CA VAL A 33 9.08 -13.45 -19.90
C VAL A 33 10.12 -14.18 -19.02
N TYR A 34 11.00 -13.42 -18.38
CA TYR A 34 12.05 -13.90 -17.46
C TYR A 34 11.65 -13.84 -15.97
N GLY A 35 10.41 -13.48 -15.64
CA GLY A 35 9.93 -13.38 -14.26
C GLY A 35 10.40 -12.11 -13.53
N HIS A 36 10.93 -11.12 -14.24
CA HIS A 36 11.31 -9.83 -13.68
C HIS A 36 10.08 -8.92 -13.62
N SER A 37 9.76 -8.41 -12.42
CA SER A 37 8.73 -7.41 -12.23
C SER A 37 9.37 -6.04 -11.98
N ASN A 38 9.19 -5.12 -12.93
CA ASN A 38 9.56 -3.72 -12.72
C ASN A 38 8.45 -3.03 -11.92
N LEU A 39 8.51 -3.18 -10.60
CA LEU A 39 7.59 -2.52 -9.69
C LEU A 39 8.06 -1.09 -9.40
N PRO A 40 7.18 -0.08 -9.56
CA PRO A 40 7.56 1.30 -9.25
C PRO A 40 7.77 1.55 -7.75
N PHE A 41 7.24 0.66 -6.90
CA PHE A 41 7.33 0.78 -5.45
C PHE A 41 7.74 -0.53 -4.78
N ASP A 42 8.63 -0.41 -3.80
CA ASP A 42 8.90 -1.44 -2.82
C ASP A 42 7.99 -1.24 -1.60
N LEU A 43 7.25 -2.29 -1.24
CA LEU A 43 6.39 -2.30 -0.05
C LEU A 43 7.25 -2.39 1.22
N LEU A 44 7.38 -1.27 1.94
CA LEU A 44 8.10 -1.21 3.23
C LEU A 44 7.42 -2.07 4.31
N THR A 45 6.09 -2.20 4.23
CA THR A 45 5.28 -2.97 5.18
C THR A 45 4.43 -4.00 4.43
N ARG A 46 4.67 -5.29 4.68
CA ARG A 46 3.89 -6.38 4.05
C ARG A 46 2.43 -6.40 4.50
N LYS A 47 2.20 -6.13 5.79
CA LYS A 47 0.85 -6.01 6.38
C LYS A 47 0.51 -4.52 6.52
N VAL A 48 -0.78 -4.22 6.40
CA VAL A 48 -1.31 -2.88 6.67
C VAL A 48 -1.09 -2.55 8.15
N ILE A 49 -0.69 -1.33 8.45
CA ILE A 49 -0.59 -0.86 9.84
C ILE A 49 -1.98 -0.36 10.23
N VAL A 50 -2.48 -0.85 11.36
CA VAL A 50 -3.77 -0.51 11.95
C VAL A 50 -3.54 0.21 13.28
N PRO A 51 -4.47 1.09 13.70
CA PRO A 51 -4.37 1.76 15.00
C PRO A 51 -4.38 0.77 16.16
N THR A 52 -3.79 1.16 17.27
CA THR A 52 -3.83 0.39 18.52
C THR A 52 -5.14 0.64 19.28
N GLU A 53 -5.49 -0.22 20.23
CA GLU A 53 -6.71 -0.05 21.04
C GLU A 53 -6.71 1.27 21.82
N ALA A 54 -5.59 1.62 22.46
CA ALA A 54 -5.43 2.91 23.17
C ALA A 54 -5.64 4.12 22.24
N GLU A 55 -5.21 4.01 20.99
CA GLU A 55 -5.37 5.06 19.98
C GLU A 55 -6.82 5.19 19.51
N ILE A 56 -7.55 4.08 19.45
CA ILE A 56 -8.99 4.07 19.16
C ILE A 56 -9.80 4.65 20.32
N GLU A 57 -9.39 4.39 21.57
CA GLU A 57 -10.02 4.98 22.75
C GLU A 57 -9.84 6.49 22.79
N LEU A 58 -8.63 6.97 22.51
CA LEU A 58 -8.32 8.40 22.45
C LEU A 58 -8.98 9.08 21.23
N ASN A 59 -9.04 8.39 20.10
CA ASN A 59 -9.61 8.87 18.85
C ASN A 59 -10.48 7.79 18.18
N PRO A 60 -11.79 7.75 18.48
CA PRO A 60 -12.70 6.76 17.89
C PRO A 60 -12.76 6.79 16.36
N ARG A 61 -12.45 7.93 15.72
CA ARG A 61 -12.41 8.05 14.25
C ARG A 61 -11.24 7.31 13.63
N ALA A 62 -10.20 7.00 14.41
CA ALA A 62 -9.04 6.26 13.93
C ALA A 62 -9.35 4.78 13.68
N ARG A 63 -10.42 4.22 14.29
CA ARG A 63 -10.77 2.77 14.24
C ARG A 63 -10.62 2.11 12.87
N SER A 64 -10.99 2.80 11.80
CA SER A 64 -10.99 2.24 10.43
C SER A 64 -9.75 2.60 9.61
N ALA A 65 -8.84 3.40 10.18
CA ALA A 65 -7.62 3.86 9.54
C ALA A 65 -6.70 2.67 9.20
N LYS A 66 -6.19 2.71 7.97
CA LYS A 66 -5.29 1.73 7.40
C LYS A 66 -4.13 2.47 6.77
N LEU A 67 -2.94 2.26 7.29
CA LEU A 67 -1.72 2.91 6.83
C LEU A 67 -0.90 1.95 5.96
N ARG A 68 -0.52 2.43 4.77
CA ARG A 68 0.35 1.74 3.82
C ARG A 68 1.51 2.63 3.42
N ILE A 69 2.69 2.03 3.28
CA ILE A 69 3.93 2.74 2.98
C ILE A 69 4.64 2.05 1.80
N GLY A 70 4.91 2.83 0.76
CA GLY A 70 5.71 2.44 -0.39
C GLY A 70 6.97 3.27 -0.50
N GLN A 71 8.10 2.64 -0.80
CA GLN A 71 9.31 3.34 -1.21
C GLN A 71 9.39 3.31 -2.72
N ARG A 72 9.60 4.45 -3.37
CA ARG A 72 9.84 4.46 -4.82
C ARG A 72 11.11 3.67 -5.08
N ASN A 73 11.03 2.72 -6.01
CA ASN A 73 12.21 2.00 -6.46
C ASN A 73 12.98 2.93 -7.41
N ASN A 74 14.26 3.19 -7.12
CA ASN A 74 15.13 4.06 -7.94
C ASN A 74 15.96 3.20 -8.90
N ASN A 75 15.40 2.11 -9.41
CA ASN A 75 16.02 1.34 -10.48
C ASN A 75 15.83 2.07 -11.82
N ASP A 76 16.46 3.24 -11.93
CA ASP A 76 16.83 3.84 -13.21
C ASP A 76 18.10 3.11 -13.68
N VAL A 77 17.93 1.92 -14.27
CA VAL A 77 18.98 1.22 -15.04
C VAL A 77 18.38 0.78 -16.36
#